data_AF-A0A1H5I2C7-F1
#
_entry.id   AF-A0A1H5I2C7-F1
#
_cell.length_a   1.000
_cell.length_b   1.000
_cell.length_c   1.000
_cell.angle_alpha   90.00
_cell.angle_beta   90.00
_cell.angle_gamma   90.00
#
_symmetry.space_group_name_H-M   'P 1'
#
loop_
_entity.id
_entity.type
_entity.pdbx_description
1 polymer ?
#
loop_
_entity_poly.entity_id
_entity_poly.type
_entity_poly.pdbx_seq_one_letter_code
_entity_poly.pdbx_strand_id
1 'polypeptide(L)'
;MTSSKPFALAGGVAGLCLLLLCLPARPSEFVRSGTTITMSGTIVDGDDLKFKALLQEGTRIEVVNLDSGGGKIEPAGQISRMIRAGGVATLVDGGRAKCASACTVIFGGGVRRYYVNADALSEGPMSKSNFTGLGFHEGNSPLALSKNRYSGQATASMIKFYYEMGISSAKDLVVKAPPEQYYRISGRTALSLGIATSISRP
;
A
#
# COMPACT_ATOMS: atom_id res chain seq x y z
N MET A 1 21.03 65.19 41.25
CA MET A 1 20.35 63.97 41.72
C MET A 1 20.32 62.98 40.58
N THR A 2 21.12 61.93 40.72
CA THR A 2 21.34 60.84 39.76
C THR A 2 20.16 59.88 39.79
N SER A 3 19.71 59.41 38.62
CA SER A 3 18.89 58.20 38.53
C SER A 3 19.11 57.54 37.16
N SER A 4 20.08 56.64 37.12
CA SER A 4 20.23 55.62 36.08
C SER A 4 19.18 54.52 36.28
N LYS A 5 18.53 54.09 35.20
CA LYS A 5 17.86 52.79 35.10
C LYS A 5 18.35 52.07 33.84
N PRO A 6 18.82 50.82 33.94
CA PRO A 6 19.18 50.01 32.78
C PRO A 6 17.95 49.24 32.29
N PHE A 7 17.81 49.04 30.98
CA PHE A 7 16.85 48.07 30.47
C PHE A 7 17.43 47.27 29.30
N ALA A 8 17.70 45.99 29.63
CA ALA A 8 17.59 44.77 28.83
C ALA A 8 18.21 44.71 27.42
N LEU A 9 19.26 43.88 27.31
CA LEU A 9 19.62 43.18 26.07
C LEU A 9 18.44 42.28 25.64
N ALA A 10 17.90 42.54 24.46
CA ALA A 10 17.01 41.61 23.77
C ALA A 10 17.85 40.51 23.11
N GLY A 11 17.92 39.34 23.76
CA GLY A 11 18.40 38.11 23.14
C GLY A 11 17.35 37.55 22.20
N GLY A 12 17.48 37.82 20.90
CA GLY A 12 16.67 37.19 19.87
C GLY A 12 17.08 35.73 19.68
N VAL A 13 16.28 34.80 20.18
CA VAL A 13 16.41 33.37 19.87
C VAL A 13 16.01 33.20 18.40
N ALA A 14 16.98 32.88 17.55
CA ALA A 14 16.73 32.49 16.17
C ALA A 14 15.93 31.18 16.18
N GLY A 15 14.63 31.28 15.93
CA GLY A 15 13.74 30.13 15.77
C GLY A 15 14.17 29.32 14.55
N LEU A 16 14.77 28.16 14.80
CA LEU A 16 15.00 27.14 13.78
C LEU A 16 13.64 26.59 13.35
N CYS A 17 13.06 27.19 12.32
CA CYS A 17 11.82 26.75 11.70
C CYS A 17 12.10 25.38 11.06
N LEU A 18 11.77 24.31 11.78
CA LEU A 18 11.86 22.94 11.29
C LEU A 18 10.79 22.76 10.21
N LEU A 19 11.15 23.10 8.97
CA LEU A 19 10.37 22.80 7.78
C LEU A 19 10.15 21.28 7.74
N LEU A 20 8.97 20.83 8.16
CA LEU A 20 8.47 19.50 7.92
C LEU A 20 8.36 19.32 6.41
N LEU A 21 9.43 18.80 5.79
CA LEU A 21 9.43 18.37 4.41
C LEU A 21 8.40 17.25 4.27
N CYS A 22 7.20 17.58 3.82
CA CYS A 22 6.27 16.61 3.24
C CYS A 22 6.94 16.03 1.99
N LEU A 23 7.78 15.02 2.17
CA LEU A 23 8.38 14.30 1.06
C LEU A 23 7.24 13.70 0.23
N PRO A 24 7.13 14.02 -1.07
CA PRO A 24 6.13 13.38 -1.92
C PRO A 24 6.34 11.88 -1.90
N ALA A 25 5.22 11.13 -1.91
CA ALA A 25 5.29 9.68 -1.98
C ALA A 25 6.05 9.29 -3.26
N ARG A 26 7.13 8.52 -3.11
CA ARG A 26 7.98 8.14 -4.25
C ARG A 26 7.19 7.23 -5.20
N PRO A 27 7.36 7.37 -6.53
CA PRO A 27 6.84 6.41 -7.50
C PRO A 27 7.29 4.99 -7.19
N SER A 28 6.62 3.99 -7.75
CA SER A 28 7.00 2.63 -7.43
C SER A 28 8.35 2.27 -8.05
N GLU A 29 9.18 1.64 -7.24
CA GLU A 29 10.45 1.05 -7.62
C GLU A 29 10.30 -0.45 -7.68
N PHE A 30 10.90 -1.04 -8.71
CA PHE A 30 10.93 -2.49 -8.92
C PHE A 30 12.38 -2.95 -8.92
N VAL A 31 12.71 -3.88 -8.03
CA VAL A 31 14.05 -4.48 -7.94
C VAL A 31 13.94 -5.97 -8.22
N ARG A 32 14.60 -6.43 -9.27
CA ARG A 32 14.69 -7.84 -9.64
C ARG A 32 15.92 -8.47 -8.98
N SER A 33 15.71 -9.59 -8.28
CA SER A 33 16.77 -10.39 -7.67
C SER A 33 16.46 -11.87 -7.88
N GLY A 34 17.18 -12.52 -8.80
CA GLY A 34 16.92 -13.89 -9.20
C GLY A 34 15.49 -14.08 -9.74
N THR A 35 14.72 -14.95 -9.09
CA THR A 35 13.30 -15.23 -9.42
C THR A 35 12.31 -14.33 -8.68
N THR A 36 12.78 -13.32 -7.96
CA THR A 36 11.91 -12.40 -7.18
C THR A 36 11.94 -10.99 -7.76
N ILE A 37 10.76 -10.38 -7.86
CA ILE A 37 10.63 -8.92 -8.01
C ILE A 37 10.16 -8.35 -6.68
N THR A 38 10.88 -7.36 -6.15
CA THR A 38 10.38 -6.53 -5.04
C THR A 38 9.82 -5.24 -5.60
N MET A 39 8.55 -4.95 -5.31
CA MET A 39 7.89 -3.69 -5.65
C MET A 39 7.68 -2.87 -4.39
N SER A 40 8.15 -1.63 -4.39
CA SER A 40 7.95 -0.70 -3.28
C SER A 40 7.50 0.67 -3.75
N GLY A 41 6.87 1.48 -2.90
CA GLY A 41 6.48 2.86 -3.24
C GLY A 41 5.07 3.00 -3.80
N THR A 42 4.76 4.14 -4.42
CA THR A 42 3.41 4.51 -4.88
C THR A 42 3.17 4.03 -6.30
N ILE A 43 2.08 3.32 -6.52
CA ILE A 43 1.71 2.86 -7.86
C ILE A 43 1.26 4.07 -8.69
N VAL A 44 1.96 4.35 -9.78
CA VAL A 44 1.68 5.45 -10.71
C VAL A 44 1.42 4.92 -12.12
N ASP A 45 0.97 5.81 -13.01
CA ASP A 45 0.74 5.45 -14.41
C ASP A 45 2.06 5.00 -15.07
N GLY A 46 2.01 3.90 -15.84
CA GLY A 46 3.17 3.32 -16.52
C GLY A 46 3.96 2.28 -15.71
N ASP A 47 3.66 2.08 -14.43
CA ASP A 47 4.29 1.04 -13.62
C ASP A 47 3.96 -0.39 -14.09
N ASP A 48 2.79 -0.57 -14.71
CA ASP A 48 2.41 -1.80 -15.39
C ASP A 48 3.36 -2.10 -16.57
N LEU A 49 3.73 -1.09 -17.36
CA LEU A 49 4.70 -1.26 -18.45
C LEU A 49 6.10 -1.60 -17.93
N LYS A 50 6.53 -0.97 -16.83
CA LYS A 50 7.81 -1.31 -16.16
C LYS A 50 7.81 -2.75 -15.67
N PHE A 51 6.73 -3.17 -15.00
CA PHE A 51 6.59 -4.54 -14.52
C PHE A 51 6.59 -5.54 -15.66
N LYS A 52 5.90 -5.23 -16.77
CA LYS A 52 5.89 -6.06 -17.98
C LYS A 52 7.30 -6.28 -18.55
N ALA A 53 8.12 -5.23 -18.62
CA ALA A 53 9.50 -5.33 -19.09
C ALA A 53 10.31 -6.29 -18.20
N LEU A 54 10.19 -6.16 -16.88
CA LEU A 54 10.90 -7.02 -15.93
C LEU A 54 10.52 -8.51 -16.01
N LEU A 55 9.27 -8.81 -16.39
CA LEU A 55 8.85 -10.19 -16.60
C LEU A 55 9.50 -10.85 -17.84
N GLN A 56 9.98 -10.04 -18.79
CA GLN A 56 10.63 -10.50 -20.00
C GLN A 56 12.15 -10.69 -19.82
N GLU A 57 12.70 -10.27 -18.69
CA GLU A 57 14.12 -10.31 -18.41
C GLU A 57 14.54 -11.59 -17.67
N GLY A 58 15.60 -12.23 -18.16
CA GLY A 58 16.31 -13.33 -17.48
C GLY A 58 15.43 -14.51 -17.06
N THR A 59 15.76 -15.12 -15.91
CA THR A 59 14.97 -16.20 -15.29
C THR A 59 13.53 -15.79 -15.00
N ARG A 60 12.61 -16.73 -15.23
CA ARG A 60 11.19 -16.61 -14.88
C ARG A 60 11.01 -16.17 -13.43
N ILE A 61 10.13 -15.20 -13.22
CA ILE A 61 9.76 -14.72 -11.89
C ILE A 61 8.80 -15.71 -11.24
N GLU A 62 9.06 -16.02 -9.98
CA GLU A 62 8.30 -16.94 -9.15
C GLU A 62 7.50 -16.18 -8.07
N VAL A 63 8.05 -15.08 -7.55
CA VAL A 63 7.44 -14.31 -6.45
C VAL A 63 7.53 -12.81 -6.71
N VAL A 64 6.44 -12.09 -6.44
CA VAL A 64 6.44 -10.63 -6.28
C VAL A 64 6.28 -10.28 -4.81
N ASN A 65 7.33 -9.70 -4.22
CA ASN A 65 7.34 -9.17 -2.86
C ASN A 65 6.82 -7.71 -2.87
N LEU A 66 5.82 -7.41 -2.07
CA LEU A 66 5.06 -6.16 -2.14
C LEU A 66 5.23 -5.29 -0.88
N ASP A 67 5.60 -4.03 -1.08
CA ASP A 67 5.70 -3.00 -0.04
C ASP A 67 5.18 -1.64 -0.55
N SER A 68 3.86 -1.51 -0.69
CA SER A 68 3.20 -0.32 -1.24
C SER A 68 1.97 0.11 -0.44
N GLY A 69 1.83 1.43 -0.24
CA GLY A 69 0.59 2.01 0.26
C GLY A 69 -0.55 2.06 -0.76
N GLY A 70 -0.30 1.60 -2.00
CA GLY A 70 -1.22 1.67 -3.13
C GLY A 70 -0.93 2.83 -4.07
N GLY A 71 -1.98 3.34 -4.72
CA GLY A 71 -1.87 4.37 -5.75
C GLY A 71 -2.93 4.18 -6.84
N LYS A 72 -2.50 4.25 -8.09
CA LYS A 72 -3.37 4.11 -9.27
C LYS A 72 -3.92 2.69 -9.37
N ILE A 73 -5.26 2.58 -9.40
CA ILE A 73 -5.97 1.28 -9.40
C ILE A 73 -5.80 0.54 -10.73
N GLU A 74 -5.87 1.25 -11.86
CA GLU A 74 -5.79 0.59 -13.17
C GLU A 74 -4.41 -0.05 -13.44
N PRO A 75 -3.25 0.64 -13.25
CA PRO A 75 -1.95 0.00 -13.33
C PRO A 75 -1.80 -1.19 -12.37
N ALA A 76 -2.30 -1.07 -11.14
CA ALA A 76 -2.32 -2.17 -10.19
C ALA A 76 -3.11 -3.39 -10.69
N GLY A 77 -4.26 -3.14 -11.32
CA GLY A 77 -5.06 -4.15 -11.98
C GLY A 77 -4.32 -4.85 -13.12
N GLN A 78 -3.65 -4.10 -13.98
CA GLN A 78 -2.84 -4.68 -15.07
C GLN A 78 -1.67 -5.53 -14.55
N ILE A 79 -0.98 -5.05 -13.51
CA ILE A 79 0.06 -5.82 -12.81
C ILE A 79 -0.52 -7.12 -12.25
N SER A 80 -1.68 -7.05 -11.58
CA SER A 80 -2.35 -8.24 -11.00
C SER A 80 -2.69 -9.30 -12.06
N ARG A 81 -3.16 -8.87 -13.25
CA ARG A 81 -3.42 -9.77 -14.39
C ARG A 81 -2.16 -10.44 -14.90
N MET A 82 -1.06 -9.69 -15.02
CA MET A 82 0.22 -10.25 -15.47
C MET A 82 0.78 -11.26 -14.47
N ILE A 83 0.70 -10.97 -13.17
CA ILE A 83 1.06 -11.92 -12.10
C ILE A 83 0.24 -13.20 -12.23
N ARG A 84 -1.09 -13.06 -12.37
CA ARG A 84 -2.01 -14.20 -12.50
C ARG A 84 -1.71 -15.04 -13.73
N ALA A 85 -1.59 -14.41 -14.90
CA ALA A 85 -1.29 -15.08 -16.16
C ALA A 85 0.08 -15.78 -16.15
N GLY A 86 1.05 -15.20 -15.44
CA GLY A 86 2.38 -15.79 -15.26
C GLY A 86 2.44 -16.91 -14.21
N GLY A 87 1.35 -17.22 -13.49
CA GLY A 87 1.37 -18.19 -12.40
C GLY A 87 2.32 -17.80 -11.26
N VAL A 88 2.55 -16.50 -11.09
CA VAL A 88 3.51 -15.93 -10.13
C VAL A 88 2.84 -15.86 -8.76
N ALA A 89 3.61 -16.08 -7.70
CA ALA A 89 3.13 -15.88 -6.34
C ALA A 89 3.29 -14.42 -5.89
N THR A 90 2.49 -14.01 -4.91
CA THR A 90 2.64 -12.72 -4.25
C THR A 90 3.00 -12.92 -2.78
N LEU A 91 3.82 -12.02 -2.25
CA LEU A 91 4.27 -12.07 -0.87
C LEU A 91 4.16 -10.69 -0.22
N VAL A 92 3.60 -10.66 0.98
CA VAL A 92 3.63 -9.52 1.90
C VAL A 92 4.12 -10.01 3.25
N ASP A 93 5.14 -9.37 3.79
CA ASP A 93 5.58 -9.56 5.17
C ASP A 93 4.80 -8.62 6.09
N GLY A 94 3.74 -9.09 6.72
CA GLY A 94 2.83 -8.25 7.50
C GLY A 94 3.46 -7.56 8.71
N GLY A 95 4.57 -8.09 9.22
CA GLY A 95 5.31 -7.47 10.32
C GLY A 95 6.18 -6.29 9.89
N ARG A 96 6.47 -6.14 8.60
CA ARG A 96 7.49 -5.19 8.10
C ARG A 96 7.08 -4.35 6.91
N ALA A 97 6.33 -4.94 5.97
CA ALA A 97 5.87 -4.30 4.75
C ALA A 97 4.42 -3.83 4.90
N LYS A 98 4.05 -2.84 4.10
CA LYS A 98 2.65 -2.46 3.90
C LYS A 98 2.18 -2.89 2.52
N CYS A 99 0.97 -3.38 2.43
CA CYS A 99 0.30 -3.53 1.15
C CYS A 99 -1.15 -3.09 1.32
N ALA A 100 -1.42 -1.83 0.99
CA ALA A 100 -2.72 -1.21 1.19
C ALA A 100 -3.34 -0.70 -0.11
N SER A 101 -4.66 -0.50 -0.11
CA SER A 101 -5.39 0.07 -1.25
C SER A 101 -5.15 -0.76 -2.53
N ALA A 102 -4.86 -0.10 -3.66
CA ALA A 102 -4.48 -0.73 -4.92
C ALA A 102 -3.37 -1.79 -4.82
N CYS A 103 -2.48 -1.76 -3.81
CA CYS A 103 -1.52 -2.86 -3.61
C CYS A 103 -2.21 -4.20 -3.32
N THR A 104 -3.32 -4.19 -2.57
CA THR A 104 -4.06 -5.43 -2.25
C THR A 104 -4.67 -6.07 -3.50
N VAL A 105 -4.95 -5.29 -4.54
CA VAL A 105 -5.32 -5.79 -5.87
C VAL A 105 -4.16 -6.59 -6.48
N ILE A 106 -2.95 -6.04 -6.46
CA ILE A 106 -1.74 -6.72 -6.94
C ILE A 106 -1.51 -8.02 -6.14
N PHE A 107 -1.61 -7.95 -4.81
CA PHE A 107 -1.50 -9.13 -3.95
C PHE A 107 -2.49 -10.23 -4.35
N GLY A 108 -3.74 -9.88 -4.67
CA GLY A 108 -4.75 -10.82 -5.16
C GLY A 108 -4.38 -11.53 -6.47
N GLY A 109 -3.52 -10.92 -7.29
CA GLY A 109 -3.04 -11.48 -8.55
C GLY A 109 -2.31 -12.81 -8.41
N GLY A 110 -1.69 -13.05 -7.25
CA GLY A 110 -0.92 -14.26 -7.00
C GLY A 110 -1.76 -15.54 -7.09
N VAL A 111 -1.23 -16.58 -7.74
CA VAL A 111 -1.83 -17.93 -7.68
C VAL A 111 -1.58 -18.61 -6.32
N ARG A 112 -0.51 -18.19 -5.65
CA ARG A 112 -0.24 -18.41 -4.23
C ARG A 112 0.03 -17.04 -3.61
N ARG A 113 -0.60 -16.75 -2.48
CA ARG A 113 -0.64 -15.43 -1.85
C ARG A 113 -0.18 -15.58 -0.41
N TYR A 114 1.07 -15.24 -0.16
CA TYR A 114 1.76 -15.44 1.10
C TYR A 114 1.67 -14.18 1.97
N TYR A 115 0.97 -14.26 3.09
CA TYR A 115 0.87 -13.16 4.06
C TYR A 115 1.56 -13.55 5.36
N VAL A 116 2.88 -13.41 5.37
CA VAL A 116 3.74 -13.96 6.44
C VAL A 116 3.88 -12.99 7.60
N ASN A 117 4.22 -13.50 8.78
CA ASN A 117 4.41 -12.70 10.01
C ASN A 117 3.18 -11.83 10.36
N ALA A 118 1.98 -12.30 10.04
CA ALA A 118 0.74 -11.54 10.17
C ALA A 118 -0.19 -12.04 11.29
N ASP A 119 0.17 -13.13 11.97
CA ASP A 119 -0.72 -13.81 12.93
C ASP A 119 -0.99 -13.00 14.19
N ALA A 120 0.00 -12.22 14.63
CA ALA A 120 -0.09 -11.38 15.83
C ALA A 120 -0.59 -9.95 15.53
N LEU A 121 -0.94 -9.63 14.28
CA LEU A 121 -1.39 -8.29 13.94
C LEU A 121 -2.80 -8.03 14.45
N SER A 122 -2.99 -6.90 15.14
CA SER A 122 -4.33 -6.43 15.51
C SER A 122 -5.13 -6.00 14.27
N GLU A 123 -6.42 -6.29 14.30
CA GLU A 123 -7.35 -5.96 13.22
C GLU A 123 -8.13 -4.69 13.50
N GLY A 124 -8.66 -4.09 12.44
CA GLY A 124 -9.52 -2.91 12.53
C GLY A 124 -8.93 -1.66 11.89
N PRO A 125 -9.58 -0.50 12.09
CA PRO A 125 -9.12 0.77 11.54
C PRO A 125 -7.75 1.17 12.09
N MET A 126 -6.87 1.60 11.20
CA MET A 126 -5.49 2.00 11.47
C MET A 126 -5.20 3.34 10.80
N SER A 127 -4.37 4.15 11.45
CA SER A 127 -3.73 5.29 10.80
C SER A 127 -2.83 4.79 9.66
N LYS A 128 -2.73 5.56 8.58
CA LYS A 128 -1.79 5.28 7.48
C LYS A 128 -0.34 5.45 7.92
N SER A 129 -0.09 6.25 8.95
CA SER A 129 1.26 6.46 9.49
C SER A 129 1.76 5.17 10.13
N ASN A 130 2.97 4.73 9.75
CA ASN A 130 3.62 3.51 10.25
C ASN A 130 2.80 2.23 10.10
N PHE A 131 1.87 2.21 9.13
CA PHE A 131 1.09 1.03 8.84
C PHE A 131 1.96 -0.10 8.29
N THR A 132 1.68 -1.33 8.73
CA THR A 132 2.17 -2.59 8.15
C THR A 132 1.01 -3.57 7.99
N GLY A 133 1.14 -4.52 7.06
CA GLY A 133 0.14 -5.54 6.77
C GLY A 133 -0.71 -5.28 5.54
N LEU A 134 -1.80 -6.02 5.40
CA LEU A 134 -2.81 -5.83 4.37
C LEU A 134 -3.84 -4.79 4.82
N GLY A 135 -4.03 -3.73 4.03
CA GLY A 135 -4.90 -2.60 4.37
C GLY A 135 -5.95 -2.31 3.32
N PHE A 136 -7.22 -2.27 3.72
CA PHE A 136 -8.35 -2.03 2.82
C PHE A 136 -9.04 -0.72 3.18
N HIS A 137 -9.47 0.05 2.18
CA HIS A 137 -10.22 1.28 2.40
C HIS A 137 -10.91 1.72 1.11
N GLU A 138 -11.86 2.64 1.23
CA GLU A 138 -12.63 3.17 0.13
C GLU A 138 -11.76 3.94 -0.87
N GLY A 139 -12.11 3.89 -2.15
CA GLY A 139 -11.42 4.61 -3.20
C GLY A 139 -11.44 6.13 -2.99
N ASN A 140 -10.35 6.78 -3.38
CA ASN A 140 -10.19 8.23 -3.35
C ASN A 140 -10.25 8.81 -4.77
N SER A 141 -10.84 10.01 -4.92
CA SER A 141 -10.61 10.84 -6.11
C SER A 141 -10.13 12.25 -5.72
N PRO A 142 -9.05 12.77 -6.33
CA PRO A 142 -8.68 14.18 -6.21
C PRO A 142 -9.75 15.16 -6.70
N LEU A 143 -10.66 14.69 -7.55
CA LEU A 143 -11.76 15.49 -8.09
C LEU A 143 -13.03 15.40 -7.22
N ALA A 144 -13.03 14.59 -6.15
CA ALA A 144 -14.18 14.47 -5.28
C ALA A 144 -14.39 15.75 -4.46
N LEU A 145 -15.63 16.25 -4.46
CA LEU A 145 -16.03 17.45 -3.72
C LEU A 145 -16.18 17.19 -2.20
N SER A 146 -16.35 15.93 -1.79
CA SER A 146 -16.45 15.54 -0.39
C SER A 146 -15.13 15.79 0.34
N LYS A 147 -15.18 16.25 1.60
CA LYS A 147 -14.00 16.51 2.43
C LYS A 147 -13.09 15.28 2.60
N ASN A 148 -13.66 14.08 2.69
CA ASN A 148 -12.93 12.81 2.80
C ASN A 148 -12.44 12.27 1.44
N ARG A 149 -12.70 13.00 0.34
CA ARG A 149 -12.33 12.64 -1.04
C ARG A 149 -12.79 11.26 -1.50
N TYR A 150 -13.87 10.74 -0.91
CA TYR A 150 -14.46 9.47 -1.28
C TYR A 150 -14.83 9.41 -2.77
N SER A 151 -14.62 8.25 -3.38
CA SER A 151 -15.02 7.96 -4.75
C SER A 151 -15.59 6.56 -4.86
N GLY A 152 -16.92 6.48 -5.02
CA GLY A 152 -17.61 5.22 -5.27
C GLY A 152 -17.14 4.51 -6.55
N GLN A 153 -16.79 5.27 -7.59
CA GLN A 153 -16.22 4.70 -8.82
C GLN A 153 -14.86 4.04 -8.56
N ALA A 154 -13.97 4.68 -7.81
CA ALA A 154 -12.68 4.10 -7.46
C ALA A 154 -12.85 2.86 -6.54
N THR A 155 -13.75 2.92 -5.57
CA THR A 155 -14.13 1.77 -4.72
C THR A 155 -14.62 0.60 -5.58
N ALA A 156 -15.56 0.86 -6.51
CA ALA A 156 -16.10 -0.16 -7.40
C ALA A 156 -15.03 -0.75 -8.33
N SER A 157 -14.08 0.06 -8.79
CA SER A 157 -12.96 -0.41 -9.61
C SER A 157 -12.06 -1.39 -8.84
N MET A 158 -11.70 -1.09 -7.59
CA MET A 158 -10.97 -2.04 -6.74
C MET A 158 -11.78 -3.33 -6.52
N ILE A 159 -13.07 -3.21 -6.21
CA ILE A 159 -13.96 -4.36 -6.02
C ILE A 159 -14.00 -5.26 -7.26
N LYS A 160 -14.09 -4.68 -8.45
CA LYS A 160 -14.04 -5.42 -9.72
C LYS A 160 -12.79 -6.28 -9.82
N PHE A 161 -11.61 -5.71 -9.51
CA PHE A 161 -10.37 -6.49 -9.53
C PHE A 161 -10.33 -7.57 -8.44
N TYR A 162 -10.89 -7.33 -7.26
CA TYR A 162 -10.97 -8.38 -6.23
C TYR A 162 -11.80 -9.58 -6.69
N TYR A 163 -12.91 -9.35 -7.40
CA TYR A 163 -13.65 -10.43 -8.05
C TYR A 163 -12.82 -11.14 -9.10
N GLU A 164 -12.18 -10.39 -10.00
CA GLU A 164 -11.34 -10.94 -11.07
C GLU A 164 -10.21 -11.83 -10.53
N MET A 165 -9.61 -11.44 -9.40
CA MET A 165 -8.48 -12.14 -8.77
C MET A 165 -8.89 -13.25 -7.80
N GLY A 166 -10.20 -13.52 -7.64
CA GLY A 166 -10.70 -14.55 -6.74
C GLY A 166 -10.46 -14.24 -5.26
N ILE A 167 -10.53 -12.97 -4.87
CA ILE A 167 -10.51 -12.48 -3.48
C ILE A 167 -11.74 -11.62 -3.17
N SER A 168 -12.91 -12.03 -3.67
CA SER A 168 -14.16 -11.24 -3.61
C SER A 168 -14.57 -10.82 -2.19
N SER A 169 -14.17 -11.58 -1.16
CA SER A 169 -14.34 -11.23 0.26
C SER A 169 -13.71 -9.88 0.64
N ALA A 170 -12.69 -9.42 -0.08
CA ALA A 170 -12.08 -8.11 0.13
C ALA A 170 -13.07 -6.95 -0.10
N LYS A 171 -14.16 -7.15 -0.86
CA LYS A 171 -15.20 -6.13 -1.06
C LYS A 171 -15.78 -5.64 0.26
N ASP A 172 -15.92 -6.54 1.24
CA ASP A 172 -16.50 -6.22 2.54
C ASP A 172 -15.49 -5.55 3.46
N LEU A 173 -14.19 -5.61 3.15
CA LEU A 173 -13.13 -4.92 3.90
C LEU A 173 -12.89 -3.50 3.40
N VAL A 174 -13.02 -3.29 2.09
CA VAL A 174 -12.76 -2.01 1.42
C VAL A 174 -13.69 -0.91 1.92
N VAL A 175 -14.91 -1.26 2.32
CA VAL A 175 -15.90 -0.31 2.83
C VAL A 175 -15.83 -0.11 4.35
N LYS A 176 -14.87 -0.74 5.05
CA LYS A 176 -14.72 -0.62 6.52
C LYS A 176 -13.83 0.52 6.98
N ALA A 177 -13.15 1.20 6.06
CA ALA A 177 -12.32 2.36 6.37
C ALA A 177 -12.45 3.43 5.29
N PRO A 178 -12.55 4.71 5.68
CA PRO A 178 -12.60 5.81 4.73
C PRO A 178 -11.22 6.03 4.07
N PRO A 179 -11.13 6.86 3.02
CA PRO A 179 -9.89 7.05 2.26
C PRO A 179 -8.65 7.48 3.06
N GLU A 180 -8.81 8.03 4.26
CA GLU A 180 -7.78 8.52 5.17
C GLU A 180 -7.25 7.47 6.15
N GLN A 181 -7.87 6.29 6.23
CA GLN A 181 -7.46 5.18 7.11
C GLN A 181 -7.28 3.87 6.33
N TYR A 182 -6.80 2.84 7.00
CA TYR A 182 -6.80 1.46 6.50
C TYR A 182 -7.50 0.55 7.48
N TYR A 183 -8.34 -0.35 6.99
CA TYR A 183 -8.82 -1.50 7.76
C TYR A 183 -7.81 -2.63 7.63
N ARG A 184 -7.11 -2.95 8.73
CA ARG A 184 -6.13 -4.05 8.78
C ARG A 184 -6.79 -5.38 9.09
N ILE A 185 -6.28 -6.44 8.49
CA ILE A 185 -6.61 -7.83 8.84
C ILE A 185 -5.35 -8.60 9.28
N SER A 186 -5.53 -9.62 10.11
CA SER A 186 -4.49 -10.56 10.51
C SER A 186 -4.28 -11.65 9.45
N GLY A 187 -3.21 -12.44 9.61
CA GLY A 187 -2.95 -13.64 8.81
C GLY A 187 -4.11 -14.65 8.86
N ARG A 188 -4.65 -14.88 10.07
CA ARG A 188 -5.79 -15.79 10.28
C ARG A 188 -7.03 -15.35 9.48
N THR A 189 -7.38 -14.07 9.54
CA THR A 189 -8.53 -13.53 8.79
C THR A 189 -8.27 -13.52 7.29
N ALA A 190 -7.05 -13.21 6.86
CA ALA A 190 -6.70 -13.28 5.45
C ALA A 190 -6.86 -14.70 4.89
N LEU A 191 -6.51 -15.74 5.65
CA LEU A 191 -6.76 -17.14 5.29
C LEU A 191 -8.25 -17.49 5.28
N SER A 192 -8.99 -17.14 6.33
CA SER A 192 -10.41 -17.49 6.45
C SER A 192 -11.27 -16.84 5.35
N LEU A 193 -10.87 -15.65 4.90
CA LEU A 193 -11.53 -14.93 3.80
C LEU A 193 -11.03 -15.37 2.42
N GLY A 194 -10.04 -16.26 2.33
CA GLY A 194 -9.42 -16.66 1.07
C GLY A 194 -8.68 -15.53 0.35
N ILE A 195 -8.23 -14.51 1.09
CA ILE A 195 -7.40 -13.40 0.56
C ILE A 195 -5.94 -13.88 0.48
N ALA A 196 -5.45 -14.52 1.52
CA ALA A 196 -4.17 -15.24 1.50
C ALA A 196 -4.41 -16.73 1.25
N THR A 197 -3.41 -17.43 0.70
CA THR A 197 -3.41 -18.91 0.61
C THR A 197 -2.46 -19.55 1.62
N SER A 198 -1.54 -18.77 2.20
CA SER A 198 -0.59 -19.23 3.22
C SER A 198 -0.11 -18.05 4.07
N ILE A 199 0.24 -18.36 5.32
CA ILE A 199 0.91 -17.45 6.28
C ILE A 199 2.37 -17.86 6.53
N SER A 200 2.83 -18.92 5.87
CA SER A 200 4.22 -19.39 5.86
C SER A 200 4.95 -18.88 4.62
N ARG A 201 6.28 -18.84 4.61
CA ARG A 201 7.04 -18.43 3.43
C ARG A 201 6.92 -19.45 2.28
N PRO A 202 6.99 -19.00 1.01
CA PRO A 202 7.13 -19.87 -0.17
C PRO A 202 8.38 -20.73 -0.12
#